data_AF-A0A644U8U0-F1
#
_entry.id   AF-A0A644U8U0-F1
#
_cell.length_a   1.000
_cell.length_b   1.000
_cell.length_c   1.000
_cell.angle_alpha   90.00
_cell.angle_beta   90.00
_cell.angle_gamma   90.00
#
_symmetry.space_group_name_H-M   'P 1'
#
loop_
_entity.id
_entity.type
_entity.pdbx_description
1 polymer ?
#
loop_
_entity_poly.entity_id
_entity_poly.type
_entity_poly.pdbx_seq_one_letter_code
_entity_poly.pdbx_strand_id
1 'polypeptide(L)' 'MKLPNGVGEQVLAHTVEKFEVQLKHTDYGPVLVGEADELENARDFIVESINKRLNELSNNNED' A
#
# COMPACT_ATOMS: atom_id res chain seq x y z
N MET A 1 -7.69 -7.87 -1.10
CA MET A 1 -7.78 -6.41 -1.37
C MET A 1 -7.07 -6.06 -2.67
N LYS A 2 -7.68 -5.26 -3.55
CA LYS A 2 -6.97 -4.71 -4.73
C LYS A 2 -5.98 -3.64 -4.28
N LEU A 3 -4.78 -3.62 -4.86
CA LEU A 3 -3.79 -2.59 -4.56
C LEU A 3 -4.22 -1.24 -5.17
N PRO A 4 -4.16 -0.13 -4.42
CA PRO A 4 -4.35 1.21 -4.97
C PRO A 4 -3.31 1.54 -6.05
N ASN A 5 -3.70 2.39 -6.99
CA ASN A 5 -2.76 2.92 -7.98
C ASN A 5 -1.72 3.81 -7.28
N GLY A 6 -0.47 3.75 -7.73
CA GLY A 6 0.62 4.54 -7.15
C GLY A 6 1.30 3.91 -5.93
N VAL A 7 0.88 2.70 -5.52
CA VAL A 7 1.66 1.90 -4.56
C VAL A 7 3.00 1.52 -5.19
N GLY A 8 4.09 2.03 -4.61
CA GLY A 8 5.44 1.68 -5.01
C GLY A 8 5.89 0.35 -4.42
N GLU A 9 6.91 -0.25 -5.04
CA GLU A 9 7.48 -1.54 -4.63
C GLU A 9 7.92 -1.57 -3.16
N GLN A 10 8.55 -0.50 -2.67
CA GLN A 10 8.99 -0.40 -1.27
C GLN A 10 7.82 -0.44 -0.26
N VAL A 11 6.74 0.29 -0.54
CA VAL A 11 5.54 0.30 0.32
C VAL A 11 4.90 -1.08 0.32
N LEU A 12 4.85 -1.73 -0.84
CA LEU A 12 4.34 -3.08 -0.98
C LEU A 12 5.18 -4.11 -0.19
N ALA A 13 6.52 -4.04 -0.30
CA ALA A 13 7.42 -4.90 0.45
C ALA A 13 7.23 -4.75 1.96
N HIS A 14 7.21 -3.51 2.47
CA HIS A 14 6.97 -3.26 3.89
C HIS A 14 5.58 -3.71 4.35
N THR A 15 4.57 -3.63 3.49
CA THR A 15 3.22 -4.11 3.82
C THR A 15 3.22 -5.62 4.01
N VAL A 16 3.86 -6.37 3.10
CA VAL A 16 3.95 -7.84 3.17
C VAL A 16 4.85 -8.30 4.32
N GLU A 17 5.88 -7.53 4.70
CA GLU A 17 6.73 -7.84 5.85
C GLU A 17 6.04 -7.56 7.19
N LYS A 18 5.20 -6.52 7.25
CA LYS A 18 4.61 -6.03 8.50
C LYS A 18 3.28 -6.68 8.85
N PHE A 19 2.53 -7.11 7.84
CA PHE A 19 1.20 -7.70 8.00
C PHE A 19 1.20 -9.12 7.45
N GLU A 20 0.37 -10.00 8.01
CA GLU A 20 0.23 -11.39 7.56
C GLU A 20 -0.60 -11.47 6.26
N VAL A 21 -0.10 -10.83 5.21
CA VAL A 21 -0.73 -10.72 3.90
C VAL A 21 0.22 -11.16 2.80
N GLN A 22 -0.34 -11.74 1.74
CA GLN A 22 0.41 -12.24 0.59
C GLN A 22 -0.01 -11.52 -0.68
N LEU A 23 0.97 -11.21 -1.53
CA LEU A 23 0.73 -10.71 -2.88
C LEU A 23 0.39 -11.88 -3.81
N LYS A 24 -0.78 -11.82 -4.46
CA LYS A 24 -1.17 -12.74 -5.52
C LYS A 24 -1.38 -11.99 -6.82
N HIS A 25 -0.84 -12.52 -7.91
CA HIS A 25 -1.10 -12.03 -9.25
C HIS A 25 -2.37 -12.71 -9.80
N THR A 26 -3.30 -11.91 -10.30
CA THR A 26 -4.53 -12.38 -10.94
C THR A 26 -4.62 -11.78 -12.34
N ASP A 27 -5.53 -12.31 -13.17
CA ASP A 27 -5.80 -11.77 -14.52
C ASP A 27 -6.27 -10.30 -14.49
N TYR A 28 -6.75 -9.83 -13.33
CA TYR A 28 -7.21 -8.46 -13.11
C TYR A 28 -6.19 -7.60 -12.37
N GLY A 29 -4.96 -8.08 -12.24
CA GLY A 29 -3.86 -7.42 -11.54
C GLY A 29 -3.55 -8.00 -10.16
N PRO A 30 -2.57 -7.41 -9.46
CA PRO A 30 -2.13 -7.89 -8.16
C PRO A 30 -3.14 -7.57 -7.05
N VAL A 31 -3.30 -8.51 -6.12
CA VAL A 31 -4.14 -8.38 -4.94
C VAL A 31 -3.40 -8.85 -3.70
N LEU A 32 -3.68 -8.22 -2.56
CA LEU A 32 -3.30 -8.75 -1.25
C LEU A 32 -4.34 -9.73 -0.75
N VAL A 33 -3.90 -10.84 -0.17
CA VAL A 33 -4.75 -11.88 0.42
C VAL A 33 -4.24 -12.20 1.82
N GLY A 34 -5.15 -12.23 2.78
CA GLY A 34 -4.88 -12.48 4.20
C GLY A 34 -6.20 -12.43 4.98
N GLU A 35 -6.11 -12.47 6.30
CA GLU A 35 -7.26 -12.28 7.19
C GLU A 35 -7.84 -10.86 7.06
N ALA A 36 -9.13 -10.70 7.40
CA ALA A 36 -9.85 -9.46 7.14
C ALA A 36 -9.27 -8.25 7.90
N ASP A 37 -8.87 -8.47 9.15
CA ASP A 37 -8.20 -7.50 10.03
C ASP A 37 -6.81 -7.12 9.50
N GLU A 38 -6.00 -8.10 9.09
CA GLU A 38 -4.70 -7.87 8.47
C GLU A 38 -4.81 -7.08 7.16
N LEU A 39 -5.83 -7.37 6.34
CA LEU A 39 -6.10 -6.63 5.11
C LEU A 39 -6.54 -5.19 5.38
N GLU A 40 -7.27 -4.93 6.46
CA GLU A 40 -7.66 -3.57 6.86
C GLU A 40 -6.45 -2.78 7.36
N ASN A 41 -5.63 -3.38 8.23
CA ASN A 41 -4.39 -2.78 8.71
C ASN A 41 -3.42 -2.46 7.56
N ALA A 42 -3.27 -3.39 6.61
CA ALA A 42 -2.47 -3.21 5.40
C ALA A 42 -3.00 -2.07 4.52
N ARG A 43 -4.32 -1.95 4.36
CA ARG A 43 -4.96 -0.86 3.61
C ARG A 43 -4.60 0.49 4.22
N ASP A 44 -4.78 0.63 5.52
CA ASP A 44 -4.62 1.90 6.22
C ASP A 44 -3.15 2.34 6.18
N PHE A 45 -2.21 1.41 6.36
CA PHE A 45 -0.78 1.67 6.22
C PHE A 45 -0.40 2.14 4.80
N ILE A 46 -0.96 1.51 3.76
CA ILE A 46 -0.70 1.89 2.37
C ILE A 46 -1.22 3.31 2.10
N VAL A 47 -2.44 3.61 2.55
CA VAL A 47 -3.07 4.93 2.36
C VAL A 47 -2.27 6.00 3.08
N GLU A 48 -1.86 5.77 4.33
CA GLU A 48 -1.01 6.68 5.10
C GLU A 48 0.31 6.94 4.39
N SER A 49 0.96 5.88 3.89
CA SER A 49 2.23 5.98 3.16
C SER A 49 2.11 6.81 1.87
N ILE A 50 1.02 6.64 1.13
CA ILE A 50 0.74 7.44 -0.08
C ILE A 50 0.49 8.90 0.30
N ASN A 51 -0.36 9.16 1.28
CA ASN A 51 -0.68 10.53 1.71
C ASN A 51 0.56 11.26 2.23
N LYS A 52 1.40 10.58 3.00
CA LYS A 52 2.68 11.13 3.47
C LYS A 52 3.55 11.56 2.28
N ARG A 53 3.72 10.69 1.28
CA ARG A 53 4.49 11.00 0.07
C ARG A 53 3.89 12.15 -0.72
N LEU A 54 2.55 12.21 -0.84
CA LEU A 54 1.87 13.32 -1.52
C LEU A 54 2.11 14.65 -0.81
N ASN A 55 2.03 14.66 0.53
CA ASN A 55 2.30 15.85 1.34
C ASN A 55 3.76 16.30 1.25
N GLU A 56 4.71 15.36 1.25
CA GLU A 56 6.14 15.67 1.03
C GLU A 56 6.34 16.32 -0.34
N LEU A 57 5.69 15.80 -1.39
CA LEU A 57 5.78 16.38 -2.73
C LEU A 57 5.07 17.72 -2.84
N SER A 58 3.92 17.94 -2.19
CA SER A 58 3.24 19.23 -2.22
C SER A 58 4.04 20.32 -1.51
N ASN A 59 4.62 20.01 -0.36
CA ASN A 59 5.39 20.97 0.44
C ASN A 59 6.72 21.35 -0.24
N ASN A 60 7.31 20.44 -1.03
CA ASN A 60 8.52 20.73 -1.82
C ASN A 60 8.26 21.62 -3.05
N ASN A 61 7.01 21.99 -3.35
CA ASN A 61 6.65 22.87 -4.47
C ASN A 61 6.31 24.31 -4.01
N GLU A 62 6.46 24.63 -2.72
CA GLU A 62 6.19 25.98 -2.16
C GLU A 62 7.46 26.83 -1.91
N ASP A 63 8.64 26.38 -2.37
CA ASP A 63 9.92 27.13 -2.34
C ASP A 63 10.30 27.75 -3.70
#